data_AF-A0A961H505-F1
#
_entry.id   AF-A0A961H505-F1
#
_cell.length_a   1.000
_cell.length_b   1.000
_cell.length_c   1.000
_cell.angle_alpha   90.00
_cell.angle_beta   90.00
_cell.angle_gamma   90.00
#
_symmetry.space_group_name_H-M   'P 1'
#
loop_
_entity.id
_entity.type
_entity.pdbx_description
1 polymer ?
#
loop_
_entity_poly.entity_id
_entity_poly.type
_entity_poly.pdbx_seq_one_letter_code
_entity_poly.pdbx_strand_id
1 'polypeptide(L)'
;FVLLQAEFLAATQVMVYVGAIVVLLLFGVMLTRAPLGVSEDLDNPKAKPGAILIAIVMFVLMAGTSIASWGDDKIGFVTENDIGAVSDSIFGNYLVPFEVVSVLLLAALIGAIVLARKD
;
A
#
# COMPACT_ATOMS: atom_id res chain seq x y z
N PHE A 1 2.53 8.77 -9.96
CA PHE A 1 2.34 7.77 -11.03
C PHE A 1 2.15 8.42 -12.40
N VAL A 2 1.16 9.29 -12.60
CA VAL A 2 0.97 9.98 -13.91
C VAL A 2 2.22 10.73 -14.38
N LEU A 3 2.84 11.54 -13.51
CA LEU A 3 4.08 12.27 -13.84
C LEU A 3 5.29 11.37 -14.11
N LEU A 4 5.22 10.10 -13.70
CA LEU A 4 6.25 9.08 -13.96
C LEU A 4 5.87 8.20 -15.16
N GLN A 5 4.91 8.63 -15.98
CA GLN A 5 4.42 7.88 -17.15
C GLN A 5 3.88 6.48 -16.80
N ALA A 6 3.38 6.29 -15.58
CA ALA A 6 2.79 5.03 -15.12
C ALA A 6 1.26 5.19 -14.99
N GLU A 7 0.59 5.39 -16.13
CA GLU A 7 -0.84 5.76 -16.17
C GLU A 7 -1.78 4.64 -15.70
N PHE A 8 -1.54 3.41 -16.15
CA PHE A 8 -2.30 2.24 -15.72
C PHE A 8 -2.25 2.05 -14.19
N LEU A 9 -1.06 2.21 -13.61
CA LEU A 9 -0.86 2.08 -12.17
C LEU A 9 -1.51 3.25 -11.41
N ALA A 10 -1.48 4.46 -11.97
CA ALA A 10 -2.17 5.61 -11.42
C ALA A 10 -3.69 5.39 -11.35
N ALA A 11 -4.29 4.90 -12.45
CA ALA A 11 -5.72 4.61 -12.51
C ALA A 11 -6.11 3.50 -11.50
N THR A 12 -5.32 2.43 -11.45
CA THR A 12 -5.55 1.32 -10.52
C THR A 12 -5.44 1.77 -9.06
N GLN A 13 -4.49 2.66 -8.74
CA GLN A 13 -4.34 3.24 -7.40
C GLN A 13 -5.62 3.96 -6.95
N VAL A 14 -6.21 4.77 -7.84
CA VAL A 14 -7.47 5.45 -7.53
C VAL A 14 -8.60 4.44 -7.37
N MET A 15 -8.73 3.48 -8.28
CA MET A 15 -9.83 2.50 -8.26
C MET A 15 -9.79 1.61 -7.01
N VAL A 16 -8.63 1.06 -6.66
CA VAL A 16 -8.48 0.07 -5.58
C VAL A 16 -8.26 0.74 -4.24
N TYR A 17 -7.26 1.63 -4.14
CA TYR A 17 -6.91 2.22 -2.84
C TYR A 17 -7.96 3.23 -2.40
N VAL A 18 -8.26 4.22 -3.25
CA VAL A 18 -9.25 5.25 -2.91
C VAL A 18 -10.66 4.70 -3.03
N GLY A 19 -10.98 4.00 -4.12
CA GLY A 19 -12.34 3.56 -4.42
C GLY A 19 -12.85 2.40 -3.55
N ALA A 20 -11.99 1.47 -3.12
CA ALA A 20 -12.39 0.32 -2.32
C ALA A 20 -11.83 0.35 -0.89
N ILE A 21 -10.50 0.39 -0.73
CA ILE A 21 -9.86 0.20 0.57
C ILE A 21 -10.18 1.33 1.55
N VAL A 22 -9.95 2.59 1.14
CA VAL A 22 -10.21 3.76 1.99
C VAL A 22 -11.70 3.85 2.32
N VAL A 23 -12.58 3.62 1.35
CA VAL A 23 -14.04 3.63 1.58
C VAL A 23 -14.45 2.55 2.59
N LEU A 24 -13.93 1.33 2.47
CA LEU A 24 -14.19 0.26 3.44
C LEU A 24 -13.66 0.61 4.84
N LEU A 25 -12.46 1.19 4.92
CA LEU A 25 -11.90 1.68 6.18
C LEU A 25 -12.77 2.77 6.81
N LEU A 26 -13.28 3.71 6.02
CA LEU A 26 -14.18 4.74 6.49
C LEU A 26 -15.46 4.13 7.05
N PHE A 27 -16.08 3.16 6.37
CA PHE A 27 -17.22 2.42 6.93
C PHE A 27 -16.86 1.74 8.25
N GLY A 28 -15.69 1.10 8.33
CA GLY A 28 -15.20 0.47 9.55
C GLY A 28 -15.07 1.46 10.71
N VAL A 29 -14.40 2.60 10.50
CA VAL A 29 -14.22 3.65 11.51
C VAL A 29 -15.55 4.27 11.93
N MET A 30 -16.47 4.49 10.98
CA MET A 30 -17.81 5.02 11.27
C MET A 30 -18.64 4.05 12.10
N LEU A 31 -18.54 2.74 11.85
CA LEU A 31 -19.27 1.72 12.61
C LEU A 31 -18.70 1.52 14.02
N THR A 32 -17.39 1.62 14.21
CA THR A 32 -16.74 1.40 15.51
C THR A 32 -16.82 2.61 16.45
N ARG A 33 -17.29 3.78 15.95
CA ARG A 33 -17.37 5.04 16.72
C ARG A 33 -16.08 5.30 17.50
N ALA A 34 -14.94 5.16 16.84
CA ALA A 34 -13.63 5.29 17.47
C ALA A 34 -13.54 6.63 18.25
N PRO A 35 -13.08 6.61 19.52
CA PRO A 35 -12.94 7.84 20.29
C PRO A 35 -11.98 8.79 19.59
N LEU A 36 -12.46 10.00 19.28
CA LEU A 36 -11.68 11.06 18.67
C LEU A 36 -11.05 11.90 19.79
N GLY A 37 -9.74 11.80 20.00
CA GLY A 37 -9.01 12.61 20.98
C GLY A 37 -7.88 11.86 21.67
N VAL A 38 -7.21 12.56 22.59
CA VAL A 38 -6.18 11.97 23.46
C VAL A 38 -6.89 11.07 24.47
N SER A 39 -6.43 9.83 24.60
CA SER A 39 -6.97 8.89 25.58
C SER A 39 -5.83 8.34 26.42
N GLU A 40 -5.92 8.49 27.74
CA GLU A 40 -4.83 8.07 28.65
C GLU A 40 -4.57 6.55 28.60
N ASP A 41 -5.57 5.76 28.21
CA ASP A 41 -5.45 4.30 28.04
C ASP A 41 -4.83 3.87 26.70
N LEU A 42 -4.93 4.68 25.63
CA LEU A 42 -4.39 4.34 24.30
C LEU A 42 -3.11 5.12 23.96
N ASP A 43 -2.89 6.29 24.58
CA ASP A 43 -1.73 7.13 24.34
C ASP A 43 -0.62 6.88 25.36
N ASN A 44 0.56 6.48 24.86
CA ASN A 44 1.75 6.36 25.69
C ASN A 44 2.75 7.51 25.41
N PRO A 45 2.62 8.67 26.07
CA PRO A 45 3.49 9.83 25.81
C PRO A 45 4.96 9.55 26.13
N LYS A 46 5.27 8.59 27.00
CA LYS A 46 6.65 8.19 27.33
C LYS A 46 7.33 7.44 26.18
N ALA A 47 6.56 6.77 25.31
CA ALA A 47 7.07 6.09 24.13
C ALA A 47 7.33 7.05 22.95
N LYS A 48 6.73 8.25 22.95
CA LYS A 48 6.88 9.25 21.88
C LYS A 48 8.34 9.58 21.53
N PRO A 49 9.24 9.91 22.49
CA PRO A 49 10.64 10.20 22.15
C PRO A 49 11.36 9.00 21.51
N GLY A 50 11.07 7.78 21.97
CA GLY A 50 11.60 6.56 21.36
C GLY A 50 11.08 6.32 19.94
N ALA A 51 9.77 6.50 19.72
CA ALA A 51 9.16 6.39 18.40
C ALA A 51 9.71 7.43 17.40
N ILE A 52 9.90 8.67 17.86
CA ILE A 52 10.52 9.75 17.05
C ILE A 52 11.96 9.39 16.71
N LEU A 53 12.74 8.91 17.69
CA LEU A 53 14.12 8.49 17.44
C LEU A 53 14.18 7.37 16.39
N ILE A 54 13.32 6.36 16.51
CA ILE A 54 13.25 5.25 15.55
C ILE A 54 12.84 5.76 14.16
N ALA A 55 11.85 6.64 14.08
CA ALA A 55 11.42 7.23 12.81
C ALA A 55 12.54 8.02 12.13
N ILE A 56 13.31 8.81 12.90
CA ILE A 56 14.47 9.56 12.38
C ILE A 56 15.56 8.60 11.92
N VAL A 57 15.89 7.58 12.72
CA VAL A 57 16.90 6.59 12.35
C VAL A 57 16.51 5.87 11.06
N MET A 58 15.26 5.40 10.95
CA MET A 58 14.76 4.76 9.72
C MET A 58 14.80 5.72 8.52
N PHE A 59 14.42 6.98 8.71
CA PHE A 59 14.47 7.99 7.66
C PHE A 59 15.91 8.24 7.19
N VAL A 60 16.86 8.42 8.12
CA VAL A 60 18.27 8.65 7.80
C VAL A 60 18.88 7.44 7.10
N LEU A 61 18.57 6.21 7.55
CA LEU A 61 19.04 4.99 6.90
C LEU A 61 18.46 4.86 5.49
N MET A 62 17.17 5.11 5.30
CA MET A 62 16.52 5.04 3.99
C MET A 62 17.07 6.12 3.05
N ALA A 63 17.22 7.35 3.52
CA ALA A 63 17.80 8.44 2.74
C ALA A 63 19.27 8.16 2.38
N GLY A 64 20.07 7.73 3.37
CA GLY A 64 21.48 7.40 3.19
C GLY A 64 21.70 6.26 2.20
N THR A 65 20.92 5.19 2.29
CA THR A 65 20.97 4.07 1.34
C THR A 65 20.48 4.46 -0.05
N SER A 66 19.46 5.31 -0.15
CA SER A 66 18.96 5.79 -1.46
C SER A 66 20.00 6.66 -2.17
N ILE A 67 20.64 7.58 -1.43
CA ILE A 67 21.71 8.43 -1.97
C ILE A 67 22.95 7.57 -2.32
N ALA A 68 23.31 6.61 -1.49
CA ALA A 68 24.46 5.73 -1.75
C ALA A 68 24.24 4.80 -2.96
N SER A 69 23.00 4.35 -3.20
CA SER A 69 22.68 3.39 -4.26
C SER A 69 22.45 4.06 -5.61
N TRP A 70 21.81 5.23 -5.63
CA TRP A 70 21.41 5.91 -6.87
C TRP A 70 22.05 7.29 -7.06
N GLY A 71 22.40 8.00 -5.99
CA GLY A 71 23.08 9.30 -6.08
C GLY A 71 22.42 10.28 -7.06
N ASP A 72 23.16 10.66 -8.10
CA ASP A 72 22.73 11.57 -9.17
C ASP A 72 22.31 10.84 -10.46
N ASP A 73 22.03 9.54 -10.38
CA ASP A 73 21.59 8.76 -11.53
C ASP A 73 20.31 9.36 -12.14
N LYS A 74 20.40 9.67 -13.43
CA LYS A 74 19.27 10.22 -14.18
C LYS A 74 18.53 9.08 -14.84
N ILE A 75 17.31 8.85 -14.38
CA ILE A 75 16.34 8.02 -15.09
C ILE A 75 16.00 8.69 -16.43
N GLY A 76 16.27 7.98 -17.52
CA GLY A 76 15.75 8.35 -18.84
C GLY A 76 14.23 8.17 -18.85
N PHE A 77 13.51 9.16 -19.38
CA PHE A 77 12.08 8.99 -19.63
C PHE A 77 11.92 8.00 -20.79
N VAL A 78 11.45 6.79 -20.48
CA VAL A 78 11.10 5.79 -21.49
C VAL A 78 9.77 6.20 -22.08
N THR A 79 9.78 6.68 -23.32
CA THR A 79 8.61 7.22 -24.03
C THR A 79 7.48 6.20 -24.27
N GLU A 80 7.72 4.92 -24.00
CA GLU A 80 6.82 3.82 -24.34
C GLU A 80 6.30 3.18 -23.05
N ASN A 81 5.19 3.72 -22.55
CA ASN A 81 4.40 3.07 -21.50
C ASN A 81 3.43 2.09 -22.16
N ASP A 82 3.91 0.88 -22.43
CA ASP A 82 3.12 -0.18 -23.03
C ASP A 82 2.43 -1.04 -21.97
N ILE A 83 1.09 -0.95 -21.93
CA ILE A 83 0.25 -1.80 -21.08
C ILE A 83 0.35 -3.28 -21.52
N GLY A 84 0.62 -3.53 -22.81
CA GLY A 84 0.87 -4.86 -23.36
C GLY A 84 2.05 -5.53 -22.67
N ALA A 85 3.20 -4.85 -22.58
CA ALA A 85 4.37 -5.35 -21.84
C ALA A 85 4.08 -5.69 -20.37
N VAL A 86 3.21 -4.93 -19.69
CA VAL A 86 2.78 -5.25 -18.32
C VAL A 86 1.94 -6.53 -18.29
N SER A 87 1.00 -6.68 -19.23
CA SER A 87 0.18 -7.88 -19.38
C SER A 87 1.05 -9.11 -19.66
N ASP A 88 1.97 -9.02 -20.62
CA ASP A 88 2.87 -10.11 -20.99
C ASP A 88 3.75 -10.54 -19.82
N SER A 89 4.20 -9.58 -18.99
CA SER A 89 4.96 -9.87 -17.78
C SER A 89 4.11 -10.59 -16.72
N ILE A 90 2.86 -10.15 -16.51
CA ILE A 90 1.92 -10.76 -15.55
C ILE A 90 1.58 -12.19 -15.95
N PHE A 91 1.27 -12.44 -17.22
CA PHE A 91 0.89 -13.77 -17.71
C PHE A 91 2.07 -14.65 -18.15
N GLY A 92 3.27 -14.09 -18.21
CA GLY A 92 4.52 -14.81 -18.44
C GLY A 92 5.29 -15.02 -17.14
N ASN A 93 6.22 -14.12 -16.84
CA ASN A 93 7.17 -14.26 -15.72
C ASN A 93 6.49 -14.30 -14.35
N TYR A 94 5.37 -13.59 -14.19
CA TYR A 94 4.65 -13.47 -12.93
C TYR A 94 3.36 -14.32 -12.87
N LEU A 95 3.24 -15.31 -13.75
CA LEU A 95 2.04 -16.16 -13.82
C LEU A 95 1.76 -16.87 -12.48
N VAL A 96 2.80 -17.44 -11.86
CA VAL A 96 2.65 -18.15 -10.57
C VAL A 96 2.26 -17.18 -9.44
N PRO A 97 2.95 -16.04 -9.23
CA PRO A 97 2.49 -15.02 -8.28
C PRO A 97 1.06 -14.53 -8.53
N PHE A 98 0.66 -14.34 -9.80
CA PHE A 98 -0.70 -13.93 -10.15
C PHE A 98 -1.74 -14.95 -9.65
N GLU A 99 -1.49 -16.24 -9.88
CA GLU A 99 -2.38 -17.31 -9.42
C GLU A 99 -2.43 -17.41 -7.88
N VAL A 100 -1.29 -17.22 -7.21
CA VAL A 100 -1.27 -17.18 -5.73
C VAL A 100 -2.10 -16.02 -5.19
N VAL A 101 -2.05 -14.85 -5.84
CA VAL A 101 -2.88 -13.70 -5.46
C VAL A 101 -4.37 -13.97 -5.71
N SER A 102 -4.74 -14.64 -6.82
CA SER A 102 -6.14 -14.97 -7.11
C SER A 102 -6.75 -15.88 -6.03
N VAL A 103 -6.01 -16.91 -5.62
CA VAL A 103 -6.41 -17.81 -4.52
C VAL A 103 -6.41 -17.10 -3.17
N LEU A 104 -5.44 -16.21 -2.92
CA LEU A 104 -5.41 -15.39 -1.70
C LEU A 104 -6.66 -14.51 -1.60
N LEU A 105 -7.08 -13.86 -2.69
CA LEU A 105 -8.28 -13.03 -2.72
C LEU A 105 -9.56 -13.86 -2.54
N LEU A 106 -9.62 -15.06 -3.12
CA LEU A 106 -10.72 -15.99 -2.87
C LEU A 106 -10.81 -16.38 -1.38
N ALA A 107 -9.68 -16.75 -0.78
CA ALA A 107 -9.61 -17.10 0.63
C ALA A 107 -9.98 -15.91 1.53
N ALA A 108 -9.52 -14.70 1.20
CA ALA A 108 -9.86 -13.48 1.92
C ALA A 108 -11.35 -13.16 1.84
N LEU A 109 -11.99 -13.33 0.67
CA LEU A 109 -13.43 -13.15 0.50
C LEU A 109 -14.23 -14.14 1.36
N ILE A 110 -13.87 -15.42 1.31
CA ILE A 110 -14.52 -16.46 2.12
C ILE A 110 -14.35 -16.12 3.62
N GLY A 111 -13.12 -15.79 4.04
CA GLY A 111 -12.82 -15.42 5.42
C GLY A 111 -13.61 -14.22 5.91
N ALA A 112 -13.72 -13.17 5.09
CA ALA A 112 -14.52 -11.99 5.40
C ALA A 112 -16.01 -12.31 5.54
N ILE A 113 -16.58 -13.12 4.64
CA ILE A 113 -18.00 -13.53 4.70
C ILE A 113 -18.26 -14.35 5.96
N VAL A 114 -17.42 -15.33 6.27
CA VAL A 114 -17.57 -16.18 7.46
C VAL A 114 -17.49 -15.35 8.74
N LEU A 115 -16.56 -14.40 8.81
CA LEU A 115 -16.41 -13.53 9.98
C LEU A 115 -17.57 -12.53 10.14
N ALA A 116 -18.15 -12.05 9.04
CA ALA A 116 -19.25 -11.09 9.06
C ALA A 116 -20.64 -11.73 9.27
N ARG A 117 -20.76 -13.04 9.08
CA ARG A 117 -22.03 -13.76 9.24
C ARG A 117 -22.45 -13.75 10.71
N LYS A 118 -23.72 -13.42 10.97
CA LYS A 118 -24.35 -13.34 12.29
C LYS A 118 -25.07 -14.65 12.66
N ASP A 119 -24.38 -15.77 12.47
CA ASP A 119 -24.81 -17.10 12.95
C ASP A 119 -23.82 -17.61 14.00
#